data_AF-A0A9E3QG50-F1
#
_entry.id   AF-A0A9E3QG50-F1
#
_cell.length_a   1.000
_cell.length_b   1.000
_cell.length_c   1.000
_cell.angle_alpha   90.00
_cell.angle_beta   90.00
_cell.angle_gamma   90.00
#
_symmetry.space_group_name_H-M   'P 1'
#
loop_
_entity.id
_entity.type
_entity.pdbx_description
1 polymer ?
#
loop_
_entity_poly.entity_id
_entity_poly.type
_entity_poly.pdbx_seq_one_letter_code
_entity_poly.pdbx_strand_id
1 'polypeptide(L)'
;MGHTSRSAIRQSAVQPSRRQFARTVAGAAVGVLAAPAILRGRNLNEKLNIACIGVGRRGAHNLQQIASENIVALCDVFEPMIDQAAQKHPHARRFRDFRRLYDHANTFDAVVVSTTEHTHAFATLPALQLGKHVYCEKPLTHNIYEARVIREAAAKAKVATQMGNQNHANDNFRRVIELIQTGAIGPVREVHVWVSRAWGRQSEEAAARNKDIISVRERPSESQPVPAGLDWDLWLGPAPARPFHEVYYPGPRWYRWWDFGNGTMSDLGSHWNDLPFWALKLRVPRTVEAFG
;
A
#
# COMPACT_ATOMS: atom_id res chain seq x y z
N MET A 1 52.50 -6.99 64.49
CA MET A 1 52.52 -5.53 64.71
C MET A 1 53.63 -4.94 63.86
N GLY A 2 53.29 -4.05 62.94
CA GLY A 2 54.24 -3.47 61.99
C GLY A 2 53.48 -2.62 60.99
N HIS A 3 53.16 -1.38 61.37
CA HIS A 3 52.50 -0.38 60.55
C HIS A 3 53.40 0.03 59.38
N THR A 4 52.86 -0.03 58.16
CA THR A 4 53.34 0.77 57.04
C THR A 4 52.16 1.45 56.35
N SER A 5 52.19 2.77 56.44
CA SER A 5 51.24 3.75 55.92
C SER A 5 51.08 3.62 54.39
N ARG A 6 49.82 3.54 53.91
CA ARG A 6 49.49 3.65 52.49
C ARG A 6 49.03 5.09 52.20
N SER A 7 49.89 5.82 51.50
CA SER A 7 49.62 7.12 50.89
C SER A 7 48.48 7.01 49.87
N ALA A 8 47.49 7.89 49.98
CA ALA A 8 46.38 8.03 49.04
C ALA A 8 46.82 8.88 47.84
N ILE A 9 46.88 8.27 46.65
CA ILE A 9 47.05 8.99 45.39
C ILE A 9 45.67 9.51 44.97
N ARG A 10 45.46 10.82 45.11
CA ARG A 10 44.36 11.53 44.44
C ARG A 10 44.65 11.57 42.95
N GLN A 11 43.87 10.84 42.14
CA GLN A 11 43.81 11.08 40.70
C GLN A 11 43.03 12.39 40.45
N SER A 12 43.71 13.39 39.92
CA SER A 12 43.09 14.59 39.37
C SER A 12 42.39 14.22 38.06
N ALA A 13 41.05 14.28 38.04
CA ALA A 13 40.28 14.18 36.81
C ALA A 13 40.55 15.44 35.97
N VAL A 14 41.24 15.29 34.84
CA VAL A 14 41.41 16.35 33.85
C VAL A 14 40.05 16.60 33.19
N GLN A 15 39.44 17.75 33.51
CA GLN A 15 38.25 18.24 32.82
C GLN A 15 38.62 18.60 31.37
N PRO A 16 37.99 18.00 30.34
CA PRO A 16 38.29 18.34 28.96
C PRO A 16 37.89 19.79 28.68
N SER A 17 38.79 20.54 28.06
CA SER A 17 38.54 21.94 27.71
C SER A 17 37.42 22.05 26.67
N ARG A 18 36.67 23.17 26.69
CA ARG A 18 35.59 23.50 25.74
C ARG A 18 35.97 23.31 24.26
N ARG A 19 37.27 23.37 23.93
CA ARG A 19 37.83 23.16 22.58
C ARG A 19 37.95 21.68 22.17
N GLN A 20 38.05 20.74 23.12
CA GLN A 20 38.01 19.30 22.87
C GLN A 20 36.56 18.78 22.74
N PHE A 21 35.59 19.40 23.41
CA PHE A 21 34.18 19.12 23.20
C PHE A 21 33.72 19.51 21.79
N ALA A 22 34.13 20.69 21.31
CA ALA A 22 33.87 21.13 19.94
C ALA A 22 34.48 20.22 18.86
N ARG A 23 35.61 19.55 19.14
CA ARG A 23 36.22 18.56 18.23
C ARG A 23 35.58 17.17 18.30
N THR A 24 34.88 16.85 19.39
CA THR A 24 34.15 15.57 19.55
C THR A 24 32.74 15.63 18.95
N VAL A 25 32.18 16.83 18.76
CA VAL A 25 30.86 17.03 18.13
C VAL A 25 30.90 16.98 16.60
N ALA A 26 32.08 17.05 15.97
CA ALA A 26 32.23 16.90 14.51
C ALA A 26 32.09 15.43 14.01
N GLY A 27 31.89 14.45 14.90
CA GLY A 27 31.86 13.02 14.57
C GLY A 27 30.51 12.31 14.78
N ALA A 28 29.45 13.00 15.20
CA ALA A 28 28.17 12.35 15.59
C ALA A 28 26.93 12.95 14.91
N ALA A 29 27.08 13.49 13.70
CA ALA A 29 25.98 14.01 12.88
C ALA A 29 25.96 13.42 11.45
N VAL A 30 26.30 12.14 11.31
CA VAL A 30 26.07 11.38 10.07
C VAL A 30 25.15 10.20 10.43
N GLY A 31 23.84 10.45 10.42
CA GLY A 31 22.84 9.43 10.74
C GLY A 31 21.39 9.83 10.43
N VAL A 32 21.16 11.00 9.85
CA VAL A 32 19.88 11.35 9.23
C VAL A 32 20.12 11.31 7.72
N LEU A 33 19.27 10.55 7.02
CA LEU A 33 19.23 10.30 5.57
C LEU A 33 20.09 9.13 5.05
N ALA A 34 19.86 7.93 5.59
CA ALA A 34 20.06 6.71 4.80
C ALA A 34 18.88 6.52 3.83
N ALA A 35 18.70 7.45 2.89
CA ALA A 35 18.13 7.12 1.59
C ALA A 35 19.33 6.79 0.69
N PRO A 36 19.36 5.67 -0.05
CA PRO A 36 20.44 5.46 -1.00
C PRO A 36 20.30 6.53 -2.09
N ALA A 37 21.18 7.53 -2.02
CA ALA A 37 21.45 8.45 -3.11
C ALA A 37 22.12 7.66 -4.25
N ILE A 38 21.33 6.89 -4.99
CA ILE A 38 21.63 6.63 -6.39
C ILE A 38 21.01 7.80 -7.15
N LEU A 39 21.66 8.95 -7.06
CA LEU A 39 21.54 10.03 -8.03
C LEU A 39 22.23 9.54 -9.32
N ARG A 40 21.56 8.65 -10.05
CA ARG A 40 21.70 8.67 -11.50
C ARG A 40 20.98 9.94 -11.93
N GLY A 41 21.73 10.91 -12.43
CA GLY A 41 21.18 12.17 -12.93
C GLY A 41 20.22 11.92 -14.09
N ARG A 42 18.97 11.60 -13.77
CA ARG A 42 17.84 11.98 -14.63
C ARG A 42 17.69 13.47 -14.45
N ASN A 43 17.59 14.18 -15.56
CA ASN A 43 17.23 15.59 -15.57
C ASN A 43 15.99 15.75 -14.68
N LEU A 44 15.95 16.70 -13.74
CA LEU A 44 14.74 16.92 -12.91
C LEU A 44 13.50 17.30 -13.74
N ASN A 45 13.70 17.56 -15.03
CA ASN A 45 12.67 17.80 -16.05
C ASN A 45 12.25 16.54 -16.83
N GLU A 46 12.87 15.38 -16.61
CA GLU A 46 12.47 14.13 -17.27
C GLU A 46 11.25 13.52 -16.59
N LYS A 47 10.15 13.45 -17.33
CA LYS A 47 8.92 12.78 -16.92
C LYS A 47 9.10 11.26 -16.96
N LEU A 48 8.45 10.56 -16.03
CA LEU A 48 8.37 9.10 -16.04
C LEU A 48 7.39 8.62 -17.11
N ASN A 49 7.72 7.53 -17.79
CA ASN A 49 6.75 6.76 -18.57
C ASN A 49 6.03 5.78 -17.64
N ILE A 50 4.73 5.93 -17.48
CA ILE A 50 3.92 5.18 -16.51
C ILE A 50 2.89 4.32 -17.24
N ALA A 51 2.80 3.06 -16.83
CA ALA A 51 1.73 2.15 -17.19
C ALA A 51 0.70 2.06 -16.05
N CYS A 52 -0.59 2.12 -16.37
CA CYS A 52 -1.67 2.05 -15.38
C CYS A 52 -2.50 0.78 -15.57
N ILE A 53 -2.64 -0.01 -14.51
CA ILE A 53 -3.39 -1.27 -14.48
C ILE A 53 -4.59 -1.11 -13.54
N GLY A 54 -5.80 -1.27 -14.07
CA GLY A 54 -7.04 -0.79 -13.45
C GLY A 54 -7.15 0.72 -13.63
N VAL A 55 -7.92 1.17 -14.63
CA VAL A 55 -8.09 2.60 -14.95
C VAL A 55 -9.52 3.10 -14.70
N GLY A 56 -10.44 2.22 -14.29
CA GLY A 56 -11.75 2.63 -13.79
C GLY A 56 -11.70 3.26 -12.39
N ARG A 57 -12.69 4.11 -12.06
CA ARG A 57 -12.95 4.67 -10.71
C ARG A 57 -11.70 5.13 -9.94
N ARG A 58 -11.14 4.28 -9.07
CA ARG A 58 -9.94 4.61 -8.28
C ARG A 58 -8.71 4.79 -9.19
N GLY A 59 -8.57 3.96 -10.21
CA GLY A 59 -7.57 4.14 -11.26
C GLY A 59 -7.68 5.48 -11.97
N ALA A 60 -8.90 5.95 -12.27
CA ALA A 60 -9.12 7.26 -12.88
C ALA A 60 -8.69 8.42 -11.96
N HIS A 61 -8.92 8.30 -10.64
CA HIS A 61 -8.38 9.24 -9.67
C HIS A 61 -6.85 9.22 -9.66
N ASN A 62 -6.24 8.03 -9.66
CA ASN A 62 -4.78 7.90 -9.67
C ASN A 62 -4.16 8.49 -10.94
N LEU A 63 -4.75 8.25 -12.12
CA LEU A 63 -4.38 8.89 -13.38
C LEU A 63 -4.38 10.42 -13.28
N GLN A 64 -5.37 11.01 -12.62
CA GLN A 64 -5.43 12.46 -12.43
C GLN A 64 -4.29 12.96 -11.54
N GLN A 65 -3.91 12.23 -10.49
CA GLN A 65 -2.83 12.62 -9.58
C GLN A 65 -1.44 12.58 -10.23
N ILE A 66 -1.28 11.80 -11.29
CA ILE A 66 -0.02 11.64 -12.03
C ILE A 66 -0.06 12.26 -13.42
N ALA A 67 -1.04 13.13 -13.70
CA ALA A 67 -1.22 13.72 -15.02
C ALA A 67 -0.04 14.61 -15.48
N SER A 68 0.89 14.96 -14.57
CA SER A 68 2.15 15.60 -14.92
C SER A 68 3.11 14.68 -15.67
N GLU A 69 2.99 13.36 -15.53
CA GLU A 69 3.86 12.33 -16.10
C GLU A 69 3.36 11.82 -17.46
N ASN A 70 4.17 11.00 -18.13
CA ASN A 70 3.78 10.40 -19.41
C ASN A 70 3.01 9.10 -19.18
N ILE A 71 1.71 9.09 -19.47
CA ILE A 71 0.91 7.85 -19.42
C ILE A 71 1.03 7.14 -20.77
N VAL A 72 1.78 6.04 -20.78
CA VAL A 72 2.16 5.33 -22.02
C VAL A 72 1.39 4.02 -22.23
N ALA A 73 0.75 3.49 -21.19
CA ALA A 73 -0.09 2.31 -21.28
C ALA A 73 -1.27 2.36 -20.30
N LEU A 74 -2.43 1.92 -20.77
CA LEU A 74 -3.67 1.76 -20.02
C LEU A 74 -4.09 0.30 -20.09
N CYS A 75 -4.37 -0.30 -18.94
CA CYS A 75 -4.83 -1.67 -18.83
C CYS A 75 -6.08 -1.76 -17.96
N ASP A 76 -7.16 -2.36 -18.47
CA ASP A 76 -8.35 -2.66 -17.68
C ASP A 76 -9.07 -3.88 -18.28
N VAL A 77 -9.66 -4.72 -17.43
CA VAL A 77 -10.48 -5.84 -17.90
C VAL A 77 -11.82 -5.38 -18.47
N PHE A 78 -12.21 -4.13 -18.21
CA PHE A 78 -13.41 -3.50 -18.76
C PHE A 78 -13.06 -2.43 -19.81
N GLU A 79 -13.25 -2.77 -21.09
CA GLU A 79 -12.89 -1.93 -22.24
C GLU A 79 -13.43 -0.50 -22.18
N PRO A 80 -14.69 -0.24 -21.76
CA PRO A 80 -15.19 1.12 -21.59
C PRO A 80 -14.36 2.00 -20.63
N MET A 81 -13.68 1.43 -19.64
CA MET A 81 -12.78 2.20 -18.75
C MET A 81 -11.49 2.59 -19.47
N ILE A 82 -10.98 1.73 -20.35
CA ILE A 82 -9.83 2.04 -21.21
C ILE A 82 -10.20 3.19 -22.14
N ASP A 83 -11.35 3.11 -22.81
CA ASP A 83 -11.81 4.13 -23.74
C ASP A 83 -11.97 5.49 -23.05
N GLN A 84 -12.56 5.51 -21.86
CA GLN A 84 -12.68 6.73 -21.07
C GLN A 84 -11.31 7.32 -20.70
N ALA A 85 -10.36 6.51 -20.26
CA ALA A 85 -9.01 6.98 -19.93
C ALA A 85 -8.24 7.45 -21.18
N ALA A 86 -8.42 6.78 -22.31
CA ALA A 86 -7.77 7.10 -23.58
C ALA A 86 -8.23 8.45 -24.17
N GLN A 87 -9.41 8.97 -23.79
CA GLN A 87 -9.81 10.34 -24.15
C GLN A 87 -8.81 11.39 -23.65
N LYS A 88 -8.21 11.16 -22.47
CA LYS A 88 -7.19 12.04 -21.87
C LYS A 88 -5.76 11.63 -22.23
N HIS A 89 -5.56 10.36 -22.59
CA HIS A 89 -4.27 9.78 -22.91
C HIS A 89 -4.32 9.05 -24.27
N PRO A 90 -4.56 9.77 -25.39
CA PRO A 90 -4.88 9.14 -26.68
C PRO A 90 -3.72 8.33 -27.28
N HIS A 91 -2.48 8.62 -26.88
CA HIS A 91 -1.29 7.90 -27.33
C HIS A 91 -0.92 6.70 -26.45
N ALA A 92 -1.63 6.49 -25.34
CA ALA A 92 -1.35 5.37 -24.46
C ALA A 92 -1.80 4.05 -25.13
N ARG A 93 -0.92 3.05 -25.06
CA ARG A 93 -1.21 1.71 -25.55
C ARG A 93 -2.28 1.06 -24.69
N ARG A 94 -3.21 0.35 -25.31
CA ARG A 94 -4.38 -0.23 -24.66
C ARG A 94 -4.20 -1.73 -24.45
N PHE A 95 -4.50 -2.21 -23.25
CA PHE A 95 -4.42 -3.62 -22.89
C PHE A 95 -5.66 -4.03 -22.09
N ARG A 96 -6.14 -5.26 -22.28
CA ARG A 96 -7.13 -5.85 -21.36
C ARG A 96 -6.51 -6.75 -20.29
N ASP A 97 -5.38 -7.35 -20.65
CA ASP A 97 -4.64 -8.31 -19.82
C ASP A 97 -3.30 -7.70 -19.41
N PHE A 98 -3.08 -7.53 -18.11
CA PHE A 98 -1.82 -6.96 -17.61
C PHE A 98 -0.61 -7.84 -17.90
N ARG A 99 -0.80 -9.16 -18.11
CA ARG A 99 0.29 -10.07 -18.49
C ARG A 99 0.87 -9.65 -19.84
N ARG A 100 0.02 -9.22 -20.77
CA ARG A 100 0.39 -8.70 -22.10
C ARG A 100 1.00 -7.31 -22.04
N LEU A 101 0.63 -6.51 -21.05
CA LEU A 101 1.28 -5.23 -20.81
C LEU A 101 2.78 -5.43 -20.46
N TYR A 102 3.10 -6.46 -19.66
CA TYR A 102 4.49 -6.75 -19.29
C TYR A 102 5.37 -7.28 -20.43
N ASP A 103 4.77 -7.80 -21.52
CA ASP A 103 5.51 -8.10 -22.77
C ASP A 103 6.16 -6.83 -23.37
N HIS A 104 5.79 -5.64 -22.88
CA HIS A 104 6.31 -4.33 -23.28
C HIS A 104 6.97 -3.57 -22.13
N ALA A 105 7.54 -4.28 -21.16
CA ALA A 105 8.16 -3.68 -19.99
C ALA A 105 9.28 -2.68 -20.32
N ASN A 106 9.90 -2.74 -21.50
CA ASN A 106 10.91 -1.76 -21.91
C ASN A 106 10.34 -0.38 -22.25
N THR A 107 9.02 -0.20 -22.36
CA THR A 107 8.40 1.08 -22.75
C THR A 107 7.94 1.95 -21.57
N PHE A 108 8.05 1.47 -20.33
CA PHE A 108 7.65 2.22 -19.13
C PHE A 108 8.65 2.05 -17.97
N ASP A 109 8.73 3.07 -17.12
CA ASP A 109 9.58 3.14 -15.93
C ASP A 109 8.86 2.64 -14.67
N ALA A 110 7.55 2.88 -14.60
CA ALA A 110 6.74 2.66 -13.41
C ALA A 110 5.38 2.05 -13.76
N VAL A 111 4.78 1.39 -12.77
CA VAL A 111 3.38 0.94 -12.84
C VAL A 111 2.56 1.53 -11.70
N VAL A 112 1.30 1.85 -12.02
CA VAL A 112 0.26 2.17 -11.04
C VAL A 112 -0.79 1.07 -11.10
N VAL A 113 -0.93 0.32 -10.02
CA VAL A 113 -1.86 -0.81 -9.90
C VAL A 113 -3.05 -0.39 -9.05
N SER A 114 -4.24 -0.42 -9.63
CA SER A 114 -5.52 -0.04 -9.01
C SER A 114 -6.63 -1.07 -9.32
N THR A 115 -6.27 -2.35 -9.41
CA THR A 115 -7.21 -3.45 -9.68
C THR A 115 -7.99 -3.84 -8.42
N THR A 116 -8.62 -5.01 -8.43
CA THR A 116 -9.22 -5.64 -7.25
C THR A 116 -8.17 -6.33 -6.39
N GLU A 117 -8.50 -6.55 -5.11
CA GLU A 117 -7.58 -7.07 -4.09
C GLU A 117 -7.00 -8.45 -4.47
N HIS A 118 -7.82 -9.35 -5.03
CA HIS A 118 -7.39 -10.68 -5.47
C HIS A 118 -6.44 -10.71 -6.67
N THR A 119 -6.24 -9.60 -7.38
CA THR A 119 -5.31 -9.52 -8.51
C THR A 119 -4.12 -8.59 -8.25
N HIS A 120 -4.13 -7.82 -7.16
CA HIS A 120 -3.09 -6.81 -6.87
C HIS A 120 -1.69 -7.41 -6.82
N ALA A 121 -1.49 -8.51 -6.10
CA ALA A 121 -0.17 -9.14 -5.99
C ALA A 121 0.33 -9.65 -7.35
N PHE A 122 -0.57 -10.18 -8.17
CA PHE A 122 -0.26 -10.73 -9.50
C PHE A 122 0.07 -9.64 -10.52
N ALA A 123 -0.55 -8.46 -10.41
CA ALA A 123 -0.18 -7.30 -11.19
C ALA A 123 1.12 -6.67 -10.67
N THR A 124 1.34 -6.65 -9.34
CA THR A 124 2.50 -5.96 -8.74
C THR A 124 3.81 -6.74 -8.89
N LEU A 125 3.79 -8.06 -8.68
CA LEU A 125 5.00 -8.88 -8.61
C LEU A 125 5.86 -8.82 -9.88
N PRO A 126 5.30 -8.93 -11.11
CA PRO A 126 6.09 -8.83 -12.33
C PRO A 126 6.82 -7.48 -12.45
N ALA A 127 6.17 -6.38 -12.08
CA ALA A 127 6.79 -5.06 -12.10
C ALA A 127 8.03 -4.99 -11.20
N LEU A 128 7.94 -5.53 -9.97
CA LEU A 128 9.07 -5.60 -9.05
C LEU A 128 10.19 -6.49 -9.59
N GLN A 129 9.85 -7.66 -10.16
CA GLN A 129 10.82 -8.57 -10.76
C GLN A 129 11.55 -7.95 -11.97
N LEU A 130 10.87 -7.08 -12.70
CA LEU A 130 11.39 -6.34 -13.85
C LEU A 130 12.07 -5.02 -13.48
N GLY A 131 12.23 -4.73 -12.18
CA GLY A 131 12.88 -3.50 -11.70
C GLY A 131 12.12 -2.22 -12.06
N LYS A 132 10.78 -2.27 -12.07
CA LYS A 132 9.90 -1.11 -12.30
C LYS A 132 9.48 -0.49 -10.98
N HIS A 133 9.38 0.84 -10.95
CA HIS A 133 8.78 1.53 -9.80
C HIS A 133 7.31 1.13 -9.67
N VAL A 134 6.81 1.00 -8.45
CA VAL A 134 5.44 0.54 -8.20
C VAL A 134 4.71 1.46 -7.26
N TYR A 135 3.54 1.92 -7.68
CA TYR A 135 2.46 2.31 -6.78
C TYR A 135 1.36 1.25 -6.87
N CYS A 136 0.93 0.68 -5.74
CA CYS A 136 -0.21 -0.23 -5.70
C CYS A 136 -1.24 0.27 -4.70
N GLU A 137 -2.51 0.31 -5.10
CA GLU A 137 -3.60 0.64 -4.20
C GLU A 137 -3.68 -0.30 -3.01
N LYS A 138 -4.25 0.23 -1.93
CA LYS A 138 -4.64 -0.57 -0.78
C LYS A 138 -5.99 -1.25 -1.08
N PRO A 139 -6.28 -2.44 -0.52
CA PRO A 139 -5.36 -3.30 0.24
C PRO A 139 -4.31 -3.91 -0.68
N LEU A 140 -3.03 -3.97 -0.27
CA LEU A 140 -1.92 -4.38 -1.16
C LEU A 140 -2.07 -5.80 -1.72
N THR A 141 -2.65 -6.71 -0.93
CA THR A 141 -2.66 -8.15 -1.21
C THR A 141 -3.89 -8.81 -0.62
N HIS A 142 -4.30 -9.94 -1.19
CA HIS A 142 -5.43 -10.73 -0.71
C HIS A 142 -5.13 -11.57 0.52
N ASN A 143 -3.89 -11.91 0.78
CA ASN A 143 -3.55 -12.71 1.96
C ASN A 143 -2.13 -12.42 2.47
N ILE A 144 -1.82 -12.96 3.66
CA ILE A 144 -0.53 -12.76 4.32
C ILE A 144 0.63 -13.38 3.50
N TYR A 145 0.38 -14.47 2.78
CA TYR A 145 1.39 -15.11 1.95
C TYR A 145 1.83 -14.17 0.82
N GLU A 146 0.87 -13.63 0.06
CA GLU A 146 1.14 -12.62 -0.97
C GLU A 146 1.87 -11.41 -0.39
N ALA A 147 1.46 -10.90 0.78
CA ALA A 147 2.14 -9.77 1.42
C ALA A 147 3.63 -10.06 1.68
N ARG A 148 3.96 -11.28 2.11
CA ARG A 148 5.36 -11.72 2.33
C ARG A 148 6.13 -11.79 1.01
N VAL A 149 5.53 -12.37 -0.03
CA VAL A 149 6.13 -12.46 -1.37
C VAL A 149 6.43 -11.07 -1.94
N ILE A 150 5.46 -10.16 -1.89
CA ILE A 150 5.61 -8.79 -2.40
C ILE A 150 6.68 -8.02 -1.61
N ARG A 151 6.71 -8.15 -0.27
CA ARG A 151 7.76 -7.54 0.57
C ARG A 151 9.16 -8.00 0.16
N GLU A 152 9.35 -9.30 -0.04
CA GLU A 152 10.64 -9.86 -0.43
C GLU A 152 11.05 -9.44 -1.84
N ALA A 153 10.10 -9.39 -2.78
CA ALA A 153 10.34 -8.89 -4.13
C ALA A 153 10.74 -7.40 -4.11
N ALA A 154 10.02 -6.57 -3.34
CA ALA A 154 10.31 -5.14 -3.22
C ALA A 154 11.71 -4.89 -2.63
N ALA A 155 12.12 -5.65 -1.61
CA ALA A 155 13.45 -5.56 -1.04
C ALA A 155 14.58 -5.90 -2.03
N LYS A 156 14.32 -6.79 -2.99
CA LYS A 156 15.28 -7.19 -4.04
C LYS A 156 15.30 -6.24 -5.23
N ALA A 157 14.16 -5.64 -5.57
CA ALA A 157 13.97 -4.83 -6.78
C ALA A 157 14.78 -3.54 -6.80
N LYS A 158 15.12 -2.98 -5.62
CA LYS A 158 15.86 -1.70 -5.47
C LYS A 158 15.21 -0.53 -6.22
N VAL A 159 13.88 -0.51 -6.21
CA VAL A 159 13.04 0.53 -6.83
C VAL A 159 12.21 1.25 -5.78
N ALA A 160 11.77 2.47 -6.09
CA ALA A 160 10.72 3.12 -5.34
C ALA A 160 9.42 2.29 -5.38
N THR A 161 8.87 2.01 -4.19
CA THR A 161 7.59 1.32 -4.01
C THR A 161 6.70 2.10 -3.06
N GLN A 162 5.41 2.20 -3.36
CA GLN A 162 4.42 2.84 -2.49
C GLN A 162 3.11 2.07 -2.50
N MET A 163 2.51 1.91 -1.32
CA MET A 163 1.13 1.44 -1.18
C MET A 163 0.18 2.65 -1.08
N GLY A 164 -1.04 2.52 -1.59
CA GLY A 164 -2.06 3.56 -1.65
C GLY A 164 -2.68 3.98 -0.31
N ASN A 165 -1.90 4.03 0.78
CA ASN A 165 -2.31 4.60 2.06
C ASN A 165 -2.12 6.13 2.04
N GLN A 166 -2.99 6.84 1.34
CA GLN A 166 -2.85 8.28 1.06
C GLN A 166 -2.76 9.15 2.32
N ASN A 167 -3.26 8.69 3.47
CA ASN A 167 -3.24 9.45 4.71
C ASN A 167 -1.81 9.73 5.22
N HIS A 168 -0.80 8.95 4.80
CA HIS A 168 0.60 9.20 5.11
C HIS A 168 1.13 10.54 4.57
N ALA A 169 0.50 11.04 3.50
CA ALA A 169 0.85 12.31 2.90
C ALA A 169 0.22 13.53 3.60
N ASN A 170 -0.71 13.32 4.55
CA ASN A 170 -1.48 14.38 5.18
C ASN A 170 -0.84 14.84 6.51
N ASP A 171 -0.87 16.15 6.76
CA ASP A 171 -0.26 16.76 7.96
C ASP A 171 -0.82 16.21 9.28
N ASN A 172 -2.11 15.83 9.30
CA ASN A 172 -2.72 15.32 10.52
C ASN A 172 -2.08 14.00 11.00
N PHE A 173 -1.77 13.07 10.10
CA PHE A 173 -1.10 11.81 10.48
C PHE A 173 0.29 12.10 11.05
N ARG A 174 1.06 12.93 10.35
CA ARG A 174 2.42 13.33 10.76
C ARG A 174 2.41 13.97 12.15
N ARG A 175 1.46 14.88 12.41
CA ARG A 175 1.27 15.53 13.73
C ARG A 175 0.94 14.53 14.83
N VAL A 176 0.01 13.59 14.59
CA VAL A 176 -0.33 12.56 15.59
C VAL A 176 0.90 11.69 15.90
N ILE A 177 1.64 11.29 14.87
CA ILE A 177 2.84 10.46 15.03
C ILE A 177 3.91 11.20 15.83
N GLU A 178 4.15 12.48 15.53
CA GLU A 178 5.09 13.31 16.28
C GLU A 178 4.69 13.38 17.76
N LEU A 179 3.42 13.65 18.08
CA LEU A 179 2.94 13.70 19.46
C LEU A 179 3.12 12.36 20.20
N ILE A 180 2.83 11.24 19.55
CA ILE A 180 3.01 9.92 20.15
C ILE A 180 4.50 9.60 20.35
N GLN A 181 5.34 9.85 19.35
CA GLN A 181 6.75 9.47 19.38
C GLN A 181 7.62 10.41 20.25
N THR A 182 7.19 11.65 20.47
CA THR A 182 7.81 12.58 21.44
C THR A 182 7.40 12.30 22.88
N GLY A 183 6.43 11.39 23.10
CA GLY A 183 5.95 11.03 24.43
C GLY A 183 4.96 12.02 25.04
N ALA A 184 4.31 12.86 24.23
CA ALA A 184 3.42 13.92 24.70
C ALA A 184 2.25 13.43 25.57
N ILE A 185 1.85 12.16 25.44
CA ILE A 185 0.79 11.52 26.25
C ILE A 185 1.31 10.39 27.17
N GLY A 186 2.63 10.23 27.27
CA GLY A 186 3.25 9.10 27.97
C GLY A 186 3.09 7.76 27.22
N PRO A 187 3.40 6.62 27.89
CA PRO A 187 3.35 5.31 27.26
C PRO A 187 1.92 4.86 26.91
N VAL A 188 1.69 4.54 25.63
CA VAL A 188 0.42 3.99 25.15
C VAL A 188 0.30 2.51 25.51
N ARG A 189 -0.80 2.14 26.16
CA ARG A 189 -1.10 0.75 26.57
C ARG A 189 -2.12 0.07 25.66
N GLU A 190 -3.03 0.84 25.08
CA GLU A 190 -4.17 0.34 24.34
C GLU A 190 -4.57 1.32 23.24
N VAL A 191 -5.00 0.80 22.10
CA VAL A 191 -5.53 1.59 20.98
C VAL A 191 -6.83 0.96 20.51
N HIS A 192 -7.86 1.80 20.37
CA HIS A 192 -9.17 1.40 19.87
C HIS A 192 -9.35 1.97 18.48
N VAL A 193 -9.66 1.11 17.52
CA VAL A 193 -9.92 1.48 16.13
C VAL A 193 -11.29 0.93 15.74
N TRP A 194 -12.17 1.79 15.21
CA TRP A 194 -13.52 1.40 14.84
C TRP A 194 -13.98 2.08 13.55
N VAL A 195 -14.95 1.46 12.88
CA VAL A 195 -15.64 2.01 11.72
C VAL A 195 -17.13 1.75 11.83
N SER A 196 -17.95 2.67 11.32
CA SER A 196 -19.41 2.55 11.31
C SER A 196 -19.93 1.84 10.06
N ARG A 197 -19.17 0.88 9.54
CA ARG A 197 -19.48 0.08 8.35
C ARG A 197 -19.08 -1.37 8.58
N ALA A 198 -19.91 -2.30 8.11
CA ALA A 198 -19.56 -3.71 8.02
C ALA A 198 -20.01 -4.27 6.67
N TRP A 199 -19.07 -4.94 6.00
CA TRP A 199 -19.19 -5.49 4.67
C TRP A 199 -18.98 -6.98 4.80
N GLY A 200 -20.05 -7.72 4.53
CA GLY A 200 -20.05 -9.16 4.61
C GLY A 200 -21.37 -9.70 4.11
N ARG A 201 -21.48 -11.03 4.13
CA ARG A 201 -22.75 -11.69 3.86
C ARG A 201 -23.65 -11.51 5.08
N GLN A 202 -24.73 -10.76 4.91
CA GLN A 202 -25.58 -10.27 6.00
C GLN A 202 -27.03 -10.11 5.54
N SER A 203 -27.96 -10.14 6.51
CA SER A 203 -29.38 -9.89 6.24
C SER A 203 -29.64 -8.46 5.79
N GLU A 204 -30.84 -8.18 5.30
CA GLU A 204 -31.21 -6.83 4.86
C GLU A 204 -31.22 -5.85 6.04
N GLU A 205 -31.71 -6.29 7.19
CA GLU A 205 -31.72 -5.47 8.41
C GLU A 205 -30.29 -5.17 8.88
N ALA A 206 -29.38 -6.15 8.79
CA ALA A 206 -27.98 -5.95 9.14
C ALA A 206 -27.27 -5.01 8.14
N ALA A 207 -27.49 -5.19 6.84
CA ALA A 207 -26.98 -4.31 5.80
C ALA A 207 -27.44 -2.86 6.02
N ALA A 208 -28.73 -2.65 6.31
CA ALA A 208 -29.28 -1.33 6.61
C ALA A 208 -28.62 -0.70 7.85
N ARG A 209 -28.50 -1.45 8.96
CA ARG A 209 -27.79 -0.99 10.17
C ARG A 209 -26.33 -0.60 9.88
N ASN A 210 -25.66 -1.38 9.05
CA ASN A 210 -24.24 -1.23 8.71
C ASN A 210 -23.99 -0.27 7.53
N LYS A 211 -25.05 0.31 6.96
CA LYS A 211 -25.00 1.19 5.77
C LYS A 211 -24.28 0.51 4.59
N ASP A 212 -24.53 -0.78 4.42
CA ASP A 212 -24.07 -1.54 3.25
C ASP A 212 -24.94 -1.18 2.03
N ILE A 213 -24.33 -1.22 0.86
CA ILE A 213 -24.96 -0.95 -0.44
C ILE A 213 -25.66 -2.18 -1.02
N ILE A 214 -25.45 -3.35 -0.44
CA ILE A 214 -26.04 -4.61 -0.88
C ILE A 214 -26.26 -5.55 0.32
N SER A 215 -27.35 -6.32 0.28
CA SER A 215 -27.58 -7.45 1.18
C SER A 215 -27.48 -8.75 0.40
N VAL A 216 -26.64 -9.66 0.87
CA VAL A 216 -26.47 -11.01 0.33
C VAL A 216 -26.18 -11.94 1.49
N ARG A 217 -26.82 -13.12 1.53
CA ARG A 217 -26.52 -14.15 2.53
C ARG A 217 -25.76 -15.31 1.93
N GLU A 218 -26.18 -15.73 0.75
CA GLU A 218 -25.59 -16.84 0.02
C GLU A 218 -25.04 -16.40 -1.32
N ARG A 219 -24.12 -17.23 -1.84
CA ARG A 219 -23.62 -17.09 -3.21
C ARG A 219 -24.77 -17.38 -4.18
N PRO A 220 -25.05 -16.49 -5.17
CA PRO A 220 -26.05 -16.77 -6.18
C PRO A 220 -25.72 -18.05 -6.96
N SER A 221 -26.75 -18.85 -7.26
CA SER A 221 -26.66 -20.02 -8.13
C SER A 221 -26.93 -19.70 -9.60
N GLU A 222 -27.67 -18.62 -9.86
CA GLU A 222 -27.92 -18.13 -11.22
C GLU A 222 -26.73 -17.39 -11.84
N SER A 223 -26.70 -17.40 -13.18
CA SER A 223 -25.83 -16.55 -13.98
C SER A 223 -26.60 -15.37 -14.52
N GLN A 224 -25.95 -14.22 -14.59
CA GLN A 224 -26.43 -13.04 -15.31
C GLN A 224 -25.57 -12.82 -16.57
N PRO A 225 -26.07 -12.08 -17.58
CA PRO A 225 -25.26 -11.67 -18.72
C PRO A 225 -24.05 -10.82 -18.28
N VAL A 226 -22.87 -11.15 -18.81
CA VAL A 226 -21.67 -10.34 -18.60
C VAL A 226 -21.85 -8.98 -19.29
N PRO A 227 -21.58 -7.84 -18.61
CA PRO A 227 -21.62 -6.52 -19.22
C PRO A 227 -20.75 -6.45 -20.48
N ALA A 228 -21.27 -5.83 -21.54
CA ALA A 228 -20.55 -5.71 -22.80
C ALA A 228 -19.18 -5.02 -22.61
N GLY A 229 -18.11 -5.66 -23.07
CA GLY A 229 -16.73 -5.18 -22.94
C GLY A 229 -16.03 -5.56 -21.63
N LEU A 230 -16.69 -6.27 -20.70
CA LEU A 230 -16.05 -6.85 -19.51
C LEU A 230 -15.50 -8.24 -19.84
N ASP A 231 -14.20 -8.40 -19.68
CA ASP A 231 -13.56 -9.72 -19.67
C ASP A 231 -13.69 -10.36 -18.29
N TRP A 232 -14.68 -11.23 -18.13
CA TRP A 232 -15.00 -11.85 -16.84
C TRP A 232 -13.93 -12.84 -16.38
N ASP A 233 -13.29 -13.56 -17.30
CA ASP A 233 -12.21 -14.49 -16.96
C ASP A 233 -10.99 -13.73 -16.42
N LEU A 234 -10.60 -12.65 -17.09
CA LEU A 234 -9.52 -11.79 -16.60
C LEU A 234 -9.88 -11.10 -15.27
N TRP A 235 -11.15 -10.72 -15.07
CA TRP A 235 -11.58 -10.14 -13.78
C TRP A 235 -11.56 -11.17 -12.64
N LEU A 236 -11.98 -12.42 -12.89
CA LEU A 236 -11.88 -13.51 -11.90
C LEU A 236 -10.42 -13.78 -11.53
N GLY A 237 -9.52 -13.77 -12.52
CA GLY A 237 -8.09 -13.95 -12.32
C GLY A 237 -7.79 -15.24 -11.56
N PRO A 238 -7.12 -15.20 -10.39
CA PRO A 238 -6.78 -16.40 -9.63
C PRO A 238 -7.94 -17.01 -8.83
N ALA A 239 -9.10 -16.34 -8.76
CA ALA A 239 -10.24 -16.83 -7.99
C ALA A 239 -10.91 -18.03 -8.68
N PRO A 240 -11.59 -18.92 -7.94
CA PRO A 240 -12.30 -20.05 -8.54
C PRO A 240 -13.34 -19.60 -9.56
N ALA A 241 -13.31 -20.22 -10.75
CA ALA A 241 -14.20 -19.96 -11.85
C ALA A 241 -15.68 -20.02 -11.42
N ARG A 242 -16.47 -19.05 -11.86
CA ARG A 242 -17.92 -18.99 -11.60
C ARG A 242 -18.64 -18.12 -12.63
N PRO A 243 -19.95 -18.29 -12.79
CA PRO A 243 -20.74 -17.39 -13.64
C PRO A 243 -20.73 -15.95 -13.13
N PHE A 244 -20.92 -15.01 -14.03
CA PHE A 244 -21.07 -13.60 -13.66
C PHE A 244 -22.37 -13.39 -12.88
N HIS A 245 -22.28 -12.53 -11.87
CA HIS A 245 -23.44 -11.97 -11.19
C HIS A 245 -23.07 -10.60 -10.65
N GLU A 246 -24.02 -9.67 -10.68
CA GLU A 246 -23.76 -8.29 -10.27
C GLU A 246 -23.41 -8.11 -8.77
N VAL A 247 -23.54 -9.16 -7.95
CA VAL A 247 -23.19 -9.10 -6.52
C VAL A 247 -21.67 -9.07 -6.31
N TYR A 248 -20.89 -9.39 -7.34
CA TYR A 248 -19.43 -9.34 -7.33
C TYR A 248 -18.90 -8.04 -7.95
N TYR A 249 -19.53 -7.60 -9.05
CA TYR A 249 -19.09 -6.49 -9.88
C TYR A 249 -20.28 -5.59 -10.26
N PRO A 250 -20.14 -4.26 -10.32
CA PRO A 250 -18.90 -3.50 -10.13
C PRO A 250 -18.58 -3.27 -8.65
N GLY A 251 -17.46 -2.61 -8.38
CA GLY A 251 -17.04 -2.32 -7.01
C GLY A 251 -18.02 -1.47 -6.22
N PRO A 252 -17.86 -1.36 -4.90
CA PRO A 252 -17.02 -2.19 -4.03
C PRO A 252 -17.69 -3.54 -3.64
N ARG A 253 -18.60 -4.08 -4.47
CA ARG A 253 -19.42 -5.25 -4.13
C ARG A 253 -18.59 -6.52 -3.86
N TRP A 254 -17.46 -6.70 -4.54
CA TRP A 254 -16.55 -7.84 -4.37
C TRP A 254 -16.03 -8.04 -2.94
N TYR A 255 -15.91 -6.99 -2.11
CA TYR A 255 -15.37 -7.12 -0.76
C TYR A 255 -16.20 -8.03 0.16
N ARG A 256 -17.45 -8.36 -0.20
CA ARG A 256 -18.29 -9.30 0.58
C ARG A 256 -17.90 -10.77 0.36
N TRP A 257 -16.98 -11.05 -0.56
CA TRP A 257 -16.66 -12.39 -1.02
C TRP A 257 -15.18 -12.69 -0.81
N TRP A 258 -14.89 -13.65 0.08
CA TRP A 258 -13.52 -14.03 0.45
C TRP A 258 -12.63 -14.44 -0.72
N ASP A 259 -13.19 -14.87 -1.85
CA ASP A 259 -12.41 -15.18 -3.06
C ASP A 259 -11.85 -13.93 -3.75
N PHE A 260 -12.43 -12.75 -3.50
CA PHE A 260 -12.09 -11.49 -4.18
C PHE A 260 -11.54 -10.42 -3.22
N GLY A 261 -12.00 -10.40 -1.97
CA GLY A 261 -11.54 -9.47 -0.95
C GLY A 261 -11.95 -9.86 0.46
N ASN A 262 -11.39 -9.17 1.44
CA ASN A 262 -11.44 -9.62 2.84
C ASN A 262 -12.34 -8.75 3.74
N GLY A 263 -13.49 -8.32 3.20
CA GLY A 263 -14.48 -7.53 3.93
C GLY A 263 -13.98 -6.15 4.38
N THR A 264 -14.61 -5.64 5.42
CA THR A 264 -14.32 -4.30 5.97
C THR A 264 -12.91 -4.18 6.54
N MET A 265 -12.40 -5.25 7.17
CA MET A 265 -11.11 -5.21 7.84
C MET A 265 -9.97 -4.95 6.85
N SER A 266 -10.04 -5.51 5.65
CA SER A 266 -9.00 -5.25 4.66
C SER A 266 -9.13 -3.86 4.07
N ASP A 267 -10.31 -3.46 3.59
CA ASP A 267 -10.44 -2.16 2.91
C ASP A 267 -10.35 -0.95 3.84
N LEU A 268 -11.11 -0.95 4.94
CA LEU A 268 -11.15 0.16 5.87
C LEU A 268 -10.14 -0.04 6.99
N GLY A 269 -9.93 -1.26 7.46
CA GLY A 269 -8.92 -1.52 8.49
C GLY A 269 -7.51 -1.16 8.01
N SER A 270 -7.18 -1.30 6.71
CA SER A 270 -5.88 -0.83 6.20
C SER A 270 -5.70 0.69 6.28
N HIS A 271 -6.79 1.48 6.36
CA HIS A 271 -6.73 2.93 6.59
C HIS A 271 -6.57 3.27 8.06
N TRP A 272 -7.32 2.58 8.92
CA TRP A 272 -7.47 3.00 10.32
C TRP A 272 -6.48 2.33 11.26
N ASN A 273 -6.11 1.07 11.01
CA ASN A 273 -5.08 0.37 11.78
C ASN A 273 -3.66 0.85 11.43
N ASP A 274 -3.51 1.50 10.28
CA ASP A 274 -2.23 2.00 9.79
C ASP A 274 -1.65 3.13 10.66
N LEU A 275 -2.49 4.07 11.13
CA LEU A 275 -2.05 5.14 12.03
C LEU A 275 -1.40 4.62 13.32
N PRO A 276 -2.02 3.75 14.13
CA PRO A 276 -1.37 3.23 15.33
C PRO A 276 -0.19 2.34 15.01
N PHE A 277 -0.20 1.60 13.89
CA PHE A 277 0.95 0.81 13.47
C PHE A 277 2.17 1.68 13.24
N TRP A 278 2.00 2.82 12.55
CA TRP A 278 3.07 3.77 12.27
C TRP A 278 3.46 4.58 13.51
N ALA A 279 2.50 5.13 14.25
CA ALA A 279 2.74 5.97 15.42
C ALA A 279 3.51 5.22 16.52
N LEU A 280 3.13 3.96 16.79
CA LEU A 280 3.72 3.14 17.85
C LEU A 280 4.87 2.24 17.36
N LYS A 281 5.26 2.35 16.08
CA LYS A 281 6.31 1.51 15.46
C LYS A 281 6.05 0.01 15.68
N LEU A 282 4.79 -0.40 15.51
CA LEU A 282 4.38 -1.78 15.72
C LEU A 282 5.01 -2.69 14.66
N ARG A 283 5.04 -3.98 15.00
CA ARG A 283 5.46 -5.06 14.10
C ARG A 283 4.36 -6.11 14.05
N VAL A 284 4.68 -7.31 13.55
CA VAL A 284 3.76 -8.45 13.49
C VAL A 284 3.14 -8.70 14.88
N PRO A 285 1.80 -8.85 14.97
CA PRO A 285 1.13 -9.12 16.24
C PRO A 285 1.56 -10.48 16.80
N ARG A 286 1.55 -10.62 18.14
CA ARG A 286 1.82 -11.89 18.83
C ARG A 286 0.61 -12.80 18.88
N THR A 287 -0.56 -12.21 19.05
CA THR A 287 -1.86 -12.90 19.13
C THR A 287 -2.89 -12.07 18.36
N VAL A 288 -3.88 -12.76 17.82
CA VAL A 288 -5.05 -12.15 17.16
C VAL A 288 -6.26 -12.93 17.63
N GLU A 289 -7.28 -12.23 18.11
CA GLU A 289 -8.56 -12.80 18.53
C GLU A 289 -9.66 -12.12 17.72
N ALA A 290 -10.65 -12.91 17.29
CA ALA A 290 -11.80 -12.44 16.54
C ALA A 290 -13.07 -12.99 17.19
N PHE A 291 -14.06 -12.13 17.34
CA PHE A 291 -15.39 -12.45 17.87
C PHE A 291 -16.43 -11.71 17.04
N GLY A 292 -17.62 -12.31 16.88
CA GLY A 292 -18.71 -11.74 16.08
C GLY A 292 -19.86 -12.71 15.91
#